data_AF-A0A832B0Z2-F1
#
_entry.id   AF-A0A832B0Z2-F1
#
_cell.length_a   1.000
_cell.length_b   1.000
_cell.length_c   1.000
_cell.angle_alpha   90.00
_cell.angle_beta   90.00
_cell.angle_gamma   90.00
#
_symmetry.space_group_name_H-M   'P 1'
#
loop_
_entity.id
_entity.type
_entity.pdbx_description
1 polymer ?
#
loop_
_entity_poly.entity_id
_entity_poly.type
_entity_poly.pdbx_seq_one_letter_code
_entity_poly.pdbx_strand_id
1 'polypeptide(L)'
;METTETARLHTPRPTRAAITARRADAGVEANSRLTGTTAAVLLVLLAVEGVTVLSVRSLLTAHVVVGMVLVPPVLVKLASTGYRFVRYYTGAPAYRRKGPPSPALRLLGPLVVVLTLAVLASGIGLLYSPAGIRSPLLRIHQASFVLWFGVMAIHVLGHLKDTAKLAPRDFYWRTRRQVTGASLRQWTVAASIGIGVLLASAVVSEVGVFLAR
;
A
#
# COMPACT_ATOMS: atom_id res chain seq x y z
N MET A 1 1.33 -33.92 -59.69
CA MET A 1 1.41 -34.31 -58.28
C MET A 1 2.18 -33.21 -57.57
N GLU A 2 1.44 -32.18 -57.14
CA GLU A 2 1.98 -30.88 -56.73
C GLU A 2 2.33 -30.94 -55.23
N THR A 3 3.60 -30.69 -54.93
CA THR A 3 4.16 -30.70 -53.58
C THR A 3 3.67 -29.48 -52.80
N THR A 4 2.66 -29.65 -51.95
CA THR A 4 2.29 -28.66 -50.94
C THR A 4 3.34 -28.68 -49.83
N GLU A 5 4.44 -27.96 -50.05
CA GLU A 5 5.45 -27.68 -49.04
C GLU A 5 4.81 -26.78 -47.98
N THR A 6 4.42 -27.37 -46.87
CA THR A 6 3.94 -26.66 -45.69
C THR A 6 5.04 -25.73 -45.19
N ALA A 7 4.96 -24.46 -45.59
CA ALA A 7 5.73 -23.36 -45.05
C ALA A 7 5.43 -23.26 -43.55
N ARG A 8 6.21 -23.97 -42.74
CA ARG A 8 6.23 -23.78 -41.29
C ARG A 8 6.64 -22.33 -41.05
N LEU A 9 5.68 -21.49 -40.65
CA LEU A 9 5.91 -20.14 -40.15
C LEU A 9 6.99 -20.19 -39.07
N HIS A 10 8.24 -19.96 -39.47
CA HIS A 10 9.39 -19.90 -38.59
C HIS A 10 9.23 -18.63 -37.77
N THR A 11 8.55 -18.71 -36.63
CA THR A 11 8.42 -17.57 -35.73
C THR A 11 9.82 -17.29 -35.20
N PRO A 12 10.44 -16.14 -35.53
CA PRO A 12 11.82 -15.89 -35.14
C PRO A 12 11.90 -15.93 -33.60
N ARG A 13 12.87 -16.70 -33.08
CA ARG A 13 13.09 -16.76 -31.63
C ARG A 13 13.31 -15.34 -31.11
N PRO A 14 12.60 -14.94 -30.04
CA PRO A 14 12.71 -13.58 -29.53
C PRO A 14 14.15 -13.29 -29.11
N THR A 15 14.67 -12.14 -29.52
CA THR A 15 16.02 -11.71 -29.14
C THR A 15 16.15 -11.57 -27.63
N ARG A 16 17.37 -11.73 -27.11
CA ARG A 16 17.66 -11.57 -25.67
C ARG A 16 17.15 -10.22 -25.15
N ALA A 17 17.35 -9.15 -25.93
CA ALA A 17 16.85 -7.80 -25.63
C ALA A 17 15.31 -7.74 -25.49
N ALA A 18 14.57 -8.41 -26.37
CA ALA A 18 13.10 -8.48 -26.29
C ALA A 18 12.61 -9.26 -25.05
N ILE A 19 13.36 -10.27 -24.60
CA ILE A 19 13.07 -11.01 -23.36
C ILE A 19 13.31 -10.10 -22.14
N THR A 20 14.42 -9.37 -22.10
CA THR A 20 14.73 -8.45 -20.99
C THR A 20 13.71 -7.33 -20.88
N ALA A 21 13.30 -6.75 -22.01
CA ALA A 21 12.27 -5.70 -22.06
C ALA A 21 10.93 -6.22 -21.52
N ARG A 22 10.47 -7.40 -21.97
CA ARG A 22 9.24 -8.02 -21.47
C ARG A 22 9.28 -8.30 -19.97
N ARG A 23 10.41 -8.79 -19.44
CA ARG A 23 10.58 -8.98 -17.99
C ARG A 23 10.51 -7.67 -17.22
N ALA A 24 11.10 -6.60 -17.74
CA ALA A 24 11.03 -5.28 -17.13
C ALA A 24 9.60 -4.73 -17.11
N ASP A 25 8.84 -4.88 -18.20
CA ASP A 25 7.43 -4.47 -18.26
C ASP A 25 6.54 -5.31 -17.32
N ALA A 26 6.80 -6.61 -17.23
CA ALA A 26 6.13 -7.49 -16.27
C ALA A 26 6.40 -7.06 -14.81
N GLY A 27 7.62 -6.62 -14.49
CA GLY A 27 7.97 -6.09 -13.17
C GLY A 27 7.25 -4.78 -12.84
N VAL A 28 7.11 -3.90 -13.84
CA VAL A 28 6.35 -2.65 -13.71
C VAL A 28 4.87 -2.93 -13.41
N GLU A 29 4.28 -3.93 -14.08
CA GLU A 29 2.90 -4.33 -13.83
C GLU A 29 2.74 -5.04 -12.47
N ALA A 30 3.67 -5.93 -12.10
CA ALA A 30 3.66 -6.57 -10.79
C ALA A 30 3.66 -5.55 -9.64
N ASN A 31 4.48 -4.50 -9.76
CA ASN A 31 4.47 -3.38 -8.82
C ASN A 31 3.15 -2.59 -8.82
N SER A 32 2.51 -2.38 -9.99
CA SER A 32 1.15 -1.78 -10.05
C SER A 32 0.16 -2.57 -9.22
N ARG A 33 0.16 -3.90 -9.39
CA ARG A 33 -0.83 -4.79 -8.79
C ARG A 33 -0.63 -4.89 -7.28
N LEU A 34 0.61 -5.07 -6.81
CA LEU A 34 0.91 -5.00 -5.38
C LEU A 34 0.45 -3.68 -4.76
N THR A 35 0.73 -2.56 -5.43
CA THR A 35 0.31 -1.22 -4.98
C THR A 35 -1.21 -1.07 -4.92
N GLY A 36 -1.92 -1.61 -5.91
CA GLY A 36 -3.38 -1.58 -6.00
C GLY A 36 -4.06 -2.47 -4.97
N THR A 37 -3.62 -3.71 -4.83
CA THR A 37 -4.15 -4.65 -3.82
C THR A 37 -3.90 -4.14 -2.41
N THR A 38 -2.69 -3.64 -2.11
CA THR A 38 -2.38 -3.05 -0.80
C THR A 38 -3.23 -1.81 -0.53
N ALA A 39 -3.49 -0.97 -1.56
CA ALA A 39 -4.36 0.19 -1.41
C ALA A 39 -5.82 -0.19 -1.07
N ALA A 40 -6.35 -1.25 -1.68
CA ALA A 40 -7.69 -1.72 -1.39
C ALA A 40 -7.80 -2.26 0.05
N VAL A 41 -6.80 -3.02 0.51
CA VAL A 41 -6.74 -3.49 1.90
C VAL A 41 -6.65 -2.31 2.87
N LEU A 42 -5.77 -1.34 2.59
CA LEU A 42 -5.65 -0.12 3.38
C LEU A 42 -6.95 0.67 3.41
N LEU A 43 -7.69 0.78 2.30
CA LEU A 43 -8.97 1.49 2.26
C LEU A 43 -9.98 0.85 3.21
N VAL A 44 -10.07 -0.48 3.25
CA VAL A 44 -10.95 -1.20 4.18
C VAL A 44 -10.51 -0.99 5.62
N LEU A 45 -9.22 -1.16 5.92
CA LEU A 45 -8.70 -0.96 7.28
C LEU A 45 -8.88 0.49 7.77
N LEU A 46 -8.65 1.49 6.92
CA LEU A 46 -8.87 2.90 7.26
C LEU A 46 -10.34 3.23 7.46
N ALA A 47 -11.25 2.56 6.74
CA ALA A 47 -12.68 2.70 6.99
C ALA A 47 -13.07 2.14 8.37
N VAL A 48 -12.55 0.97 8.73
CA VAL A 48 -12.74 0.37 10.07
C VAL A 48 -12.16 1.28 11.15
N GLU A 49 -10.93 1.76 10.96
CA GLU A 49 -10.28 2.72 11.86
C GLU A 49 -11.12 3.99 12.02
N GLY A 50 -11.66 4.53 10.93
CA GLY A 50 -12.52 5.72 10.95
C GLY A 50 -13.79 5.53 11.80
N VAL A 51 -14.37 4.33 11.82
CA VAL A 51 -15.49 4.01 12.72
C VAL A 51 -15.07 4.10 14.18
N THR A 52 -13.87 3.62 14.53
CA THR A 52 -13.37 3.70 15.92
C THR A 52 -13.21 5.14 16.40
N VAL A 53 -12.89 6.07 15.49
CA VAL A 53 -12.72 7.50 15.81
C VAL A 53 -14.05 8.16 16.23
N LEU A 54 -15.19 7.71 15.69
CA LEU A 54 -16.52 8.26 16.05
C LEU A 54 -16.84 8.09 17.54
N SER A 55 -16.19 7.15 18.23
CA SER A 55 -16.36 6.92 19.66
C SER A 55 -15.06 6.39 20.28
N VAL A 56 -13.98 7.14 20.12
CA VAL A 56 -12.63 6.67 20.51
C VAL A 56 -12.51 6.30 22.00
N ARG A 57 -13.31 6.91 22.89
CA ARG A 57 -13.28 6.58 24.33
C ARG A 57 -13.76 5.16 24.61
N SER A 58 -14.85 4.73 23.98
CA SER A 58 -15.39 3.37 24.14
C SER A 58 -14.69 2.36 23.23
N LEU A 59 -14.17 2.81 22.09
CA LEU A 59 -13.51 1.98 21.08
C LEU A 59 -11.98 2.12 21.12
N LEU A 60 -11.38 2.59 22.22
CA LEU A 60 -9.94 2.85 22.30
C LEU A 60 -9.11 1.60 21.99
N THR A 61 -9.51 0.45 22.54
CA THR A 61 -8.83 -0.82 22.27
C THR A 61 -8.90 -1.20 20.80
N ALA A 62 -10.08 -1.05 20.19
CA ALA A 62 -10.25 -1.32 18.76
C ALA A 62 -9.42 -0.36 17.89
N HIS A 63 -9.40 0.93 18.22
CA HIS A 63 -8.59 1.96 17.55
C HIS A 63 -7.09 1.60 17.59
N VAL A 64 -6.56 1.26 18.77
CA VAL A 64 -5.16 0.86 18.91
C VAL A 64 -4.85 -0.42 18.12
N VAL A 65 -5.72 -1.43 18.21
CA VAL A 65 -5.55 -2.71 17.51
C VAL A 65 -5.54 -2.52 16.00
N VAL A 66 -6.55 -1.82 15.44
CA VAL A 66 -6.65 -1.60 14.00
C VAL A 66 -5.53 -0.67 13.53
N GLY A 67 -5.16 0.34 14.32
CA GLY A 67 -3.98 1.18 14.11
C GLY A 67 -2.67 0.38 13.99
N MET A 68 -2.46 -0.66 14.82
CA MET A 68 -1.28 -1.53 14.71
C MET A 68 -1.35 -2.47 13.50
N VAL A 69 -2.53 -2.98 13.17
CA VAL A 69 -2.74 -3.79 11.96
C VAL A 69 -2.45 -2.98 10.70
N LEU A 70 -2.74 -1.68 10.70
CA LEU A 70 -2.46 -0.76 9.60
C LEU A 70 -0.97 -0.57 9.30
N VAL A 71 -0.09 -0.67 10.31
CA VAL A 71 1.34 -0.30 10.18
C VAL A 71 2.04 -1.09 9.07
N PRO A 72 2.05 -2.45 9.05
CA PRO A 72 2.80 -3.17 8.03
C PRO A 72 2.24 -3.02 6.60
N PRO A 73 0.91 -3.04 6.34
CA PRO A 73 0.35 -2.70 5.04
C PRO A 73 0.73 -1.29 4.55
N VAL A 74 0.79 -0.29 5.45
CA VAL A 74 1.29 1.05 5.11
C VAL A 74 2.75 0.97 4.65
N LEU A 75 3.60 0.22 5.35
CA LEU A 75 5.00 0.02 4.93
C LEU A 75 5.11 -0.65 3.56
N VAL A 76 4.28 -1.66 3.27
CA VAL A 76 4.23 -2.29 1.94
C VAL A 76 3.83 -1.28 0.87
N LYS A 77 2.82 -0.44 1.15
CA LYS A 77 2.37 0.61 0.23
C LYS A 77 3.49 1.62 -0.04
N LEU A 78 4.14 2.12 1.00
CA LEU A 78 5.26 3.06 0.93
C LEU A 78 6.45 2.49 0.17
N ALA A 79 6.84 1.24 0.46
CA ALA A 79 7.93 0.57 -0.23
C ALA A 79 7.62 0.39 -1.72
N SER A 80 6.40 -0.03 -2.05
CA SER A 80 5.99 -0.27 -3.44
C SER A 80 5.91 1.02 -4.27
N THR A 81 5.37 2.11 -3.70
CA THR A 81 5.30 3.41 -4.39
C THR A 81 6.67 4.10 -4.42
N GLY A 82 7.45 4.01 -3.35
CA GLY A 82 8.83 4.49 -3.26
C GLY A 82 9.75 3.79 -4.27
N TYR A 83 9.62 2.48 -4.43
CA TYR A 83 10.35 1.73 -5.46
C TYR A 83 10.02 2.27 -6.86
N ARG A 84 8.73 2.46 -7.18
CA ARG A 84 8.33 3.07 -8.47
C ARG A 84 8.93 4.46 -8.64
N PHE A 85 8.90 5.30 -7.60
CA PHE A 85 9.46 6.64 -7.60
C PHE A 85 10.95 6.61 -7.93
N VAL A 86 11.74 5.86 -7.16
CA VAL A 86 13.19 5.72 -7.37
C VAL A 86 13.50 5.22 -8.78
N ARG A 87 12.82 4.17 -9.26
CA ARG A 87 13.04 3.63 -10.60
C ARG A 87 12.70 4.61 -11.72
N TYR A 88 11.68 5.44 -11.53
CA TYR A 88 11.32 6.48 -12.49
C TYR A 88 12.41 7.56 -12.58
N TYR A 89 12.86 8.09 -11.43
CA TYR A 89 13.84 9.19 -11.39
C TYR A 89 15.28 8.74 -11.68
N THR A 90 15.63 7.47 -11.43
CA THR A 90 16.90 6.87 -11.86
C THR A 90 16.91 6.47 -13.34
N GLY A 91 15.82 6.72 -14.07
CA GLY A 91 15.80 6.59 -15.52
C GLY A 91 15.45 5.21 -16.06
N ALA A 92 14.94 4.27 -15.25
CA ALA A 92 14.64 2.92 -15.71
C ALA A 92 13.62 2.94 -16.88
N PRO A 93 13.99 2.46 -18.09
CA PRO A 93 13.19 2.68 -19.31
C PRO A 93 11.73 2.18 -19.20
N ALA A 94 11.52 1.02 -18.59
CA ALA A 94 10.18 0.45 -18.41
C ALA A 94 9.29 1.31 -17.48
N TYR A 95 9.86 1.91 -16.43
CA TYR A 95 9.14 2.79 -15.52
C TYR A 95 8.85 4.15 -16.14
N ARG A 96 9.76 4.67 -16.98
CA ARG A 96 9.53 5.91 -17.74
C ARG A 96 8.47 5.76 -18.82
N ARG A 97 8.45 4.63 -19.54
CA ARG A 97 7.41 4.33 -20.55
C ARG A 97 6.00 4.31 -19.97
N LYS A 98 5.85 3.86 -18.72
CA LYS A 98 4.57 3.89 -18.00
C LYS A 98 4.06 5.32 -17.73
N GLY A 99 4.93 6.31 -17.87
CA GLY A 99 4.59 7.72 -17.76
C GLY A 99 4.74 8.30 -16.35
N PRO A 100 4.86 9.63 -16.26
CA PRO A 100 4.99 10.35 -15.01
C PRO A 100 3.77 10.15 -14.10
N PRO A 101 3.93 10.19 -12.76
CA PRO A 101 2.80 10.45 -11.87
C PRO A 101 2.18 11.80 -12.23
N SER A 102 0.85 11.94 -12.13
CA SER A 102 0.22 13.23 -12.43
C SER A 102 0.78 14.33 -11.51
N PRO A 103 0.93 15.58 -12.00
CA PRO A 103 1.60 16.65 -11.24
C PRO A 103 0.98 16.91 -9.87
N ALA A 104 -0.35 16.92 -9.76
CA ALA A 104 -1.06 17.09 -8.48
C ALA A 104 -0.71 15.97 -7.48
N LEU A 105 -0.54 14.74 -7.96
CA LEU A 105 -0.16 13.59 -7.14
C LEU A 105 1.32 13.57 -6.75
N ARG A 106 2.18 14.32 -7.45
CA ARG A 106 3.60 14.46 -7.07
C ARG A 106 3.81 15.28 -5.81
N LEU A 107 2.90 16.23 -5.53
CA LEU A 107 2.93 17.00 -4.29
C LEU A 107 2.09 16.34 -3.19
N LEU A 108 0.89 15.87 -3.54
CA LEU A 108 0.02 15.18 -2.59
C LEU A 108 0.63 13.89 -2.05
N GLY A 109 1.36 13.13 -2.88
CA GLY A 109 1.99 11.86 -2.47
C GLY A 109 2.91 12.02 -1.26
N PRO A 110 4.00 12.81 -1.36
CA PRO A 110 4.91 13.06 -0.23
C PRO A 110 4.20 13.63 1.01
N LEU A 111 3.23 14.54 0.82
CA LEU A 111 2.47 15.10 1.93
C LEU A 111 1.66 14.03 2.68
N VAL A 112 0.97 13.16 1.95
CA VAL A 112 0.27 12.00 2.53
C VAL A 112 1.23 11.09 3.28
N VAL A 113 2.43 10.83 2.74
CA VAL A 113 3.44 10.00 3.40
C VAL A 113 3.84 10.61 4.75
N VAL A 114 4.23 11.88 4.75
CA VAL A 114 4.67 12.57 5.99
C VAL A 114 3.56 12.59 7.03
N LEU A 115 2.34 12.95 6.63
CA LEU A 115 1.20 12.98 7.55
C LEU A 115 0.83 11.58 8.06
N THR A 116 0.90 10.55 7.22
CA THR A 116 0.64 9.15 7.63
C THR A 116 1.65 8.70 8.67
N LEU A 117 2.93 8.99 8.45
CA LEU A 117 3.99 8.70 9.42
C LEU A 117 3.81 9.49 10.71
N ALA A 118 3.40 10.76 10.64
CA ALA A 118 3.15 11.58 11.82
C ALA A 118 2.00 11.02 12.68
N VAL A 119 0.87 10.64 12.07
CA VAL A 119 -0.28 10.04 12.77
C VAL A 119 0.11 8.71 13.41
N LEU A 120 0.73 7.80 12.64
CA LEU A 120 1.11 6.48 13.16
C LEU A 120 2.20 6.56 14.23
N ALA A 121 3.26 7.34 14.02
CA ALA A 121 4.36 7.47 14.96
C ALA A 121 3.93 8.14 16.27
N SER A 122 3.09 9.17 16.21
CA SER A 122 2.53 9.80 17.42
C SER A 122 1.57 8.86 18.14
N GLY A 123 0.76 8.08 17.42
CA GLY A 123 -0.14 7.07 18.01
C GLY A 123 0.62 5.96 18.72
N ILE A 124 1.63 5.38 18.08
CA ILE A 124 2.54 4.41 18.69
C ILE A 124 3.28 5.04 19.88
N GLY A 125 3.75 6.27 19.73
CA GLY A 125 4.44 7.01 20.79
C GLY A 125 3.59 7.17 22.04
N LEU A 126 2.27 7.37 21.91
CA LEU A 126 1.36 7.48 23.05
C LEU A 126 1.34 6.22 23.92
N LEU A 127 1.48 5.02 23.35
CA LEU A 127 1.50 3.77 24.11
C LEU A 127 2.73 3.68 25.03
N TYR A 128 3.90 4.06 24.52
CA TYR A 128 5.17 3.82 25.21
C TYR A 128 5.73 5.03 25.96
N SER A 129 5.11 6.21 25.79
CA SER A 129 5.65 7.44 26.35
C SER A 129 5.36 7.63 27.84
N PRO A 130 6.26 8.25 28.62
CA PRO A 130 5.99 8.70 29.98
C PRO A 130 4.89 9.78 30.04
N ALA A 131 4.25 9.91 31.20
CA ALA A 131 3.11 10.83 31.40
C ALA A 131 3.41 12.30 31.00
N GLY A 132 4.64 12.78 31.22
CA GLY A 132 5.04 14.17 30.93
C GLY A 132 4.96 14.56 29.45
N ILE A 133 5.11 13.61 28.52
CA ILE A 133 5.08 13.89 27.07
C ILE A 133 3.81 13.34 26.37
N ARG A 134 2.92 12.64 27.09
CA ARG A 134 1.68 12.11 26.50
C ARG A 134 0.73 13.21 26.03
N SER A 135 0.55 14.28 26.81
CA SER A 135 -0.31 15.41 26.43
C SER A 135 0.13 16.11 25.13
N PRO A 136 1.42 16.49 24.94
CA PRO A 136 1.87 17.04 23.67
C PRO A 136 1.78 16.02 22.52
N LEU A 137 2.11 14.75 22.75
CA LEU A 137 1.95 13.70 21.72
C LEU A 137 0.50 13.52 21.29
N LEU A 138 -0.46 13.58 22.22
CA LEU A 138 -1.88 13.48 21.90
C LEU A 138 -2.33 14.64 21.02
N ARG A 139 -1.87 15.86 21.33
CA ARG A 139 -2.13 17.04 20.49
C ARG A 139 -1.53 16.89 19.09
N ILE A 140 -0.30 16.37 18.98
CA ILE A 140 0.34 16.08 17.69
C ILE A 140 -0.46 15.03 16.92
N HIS A 141 -0.89 13.95 17.58
CA HIS A 141 -1.68 12.89 16.97
C HIS A 141 -3.01 13.41 16.43
N GLN A 142 -3.75 14.20 17.21
CA GLN A 142 -5.01 14.80 16.79
C GLN A 142 -4.82 15.84 15.66
N ALA A 143 -3.85 16.74 15.79
CA ALA A 143 -3.60 17.76 14.77
C ALA A 143 -3.14 17.14 13.45
N SER A 144 -2.22 16.17 13.51
CA SER A 144 -1.79 15.42 12.33
C SER A 144 -2.94 14.61 11.73
N PHE A 145 -3.83 14.02 12.54
CA PHE A 145 -5.00 13.30 12.07
C PHE A 145 -5.95 14.20 11.28
N VAL A 146 -6.27 15.41 11.78
CA VAL A 146 -7.17 16.34 11.06
C VAL A 146 -6.60 16.74 9.70
N LEU A 147 -5.31 17.12 9.67
CA LEU A 147 -4.63 17.47 8.41
C LEU A 147 -4.55 16.27 7.47
N TRP A 148 -4.16 15.11 8.01
CA TRP A 148 -4.07 13.86 7.28
C TRP A 148 -5.41 13.46 6.68
N PHE A 149 -6.51 13.56 7.42
CA PHE A 149 -7.84 13.16 6.97
C PHE A 149 -8.27 13.94 5.73
N GLY A 150 -8.10 15.27 5.74
CA GLY A 150 -8.42 16.11 4.59
C GLY A 150 -7.58 15.75 3.35
N VAL A 151 -6.27 15.64 3.52
CA VAL A 151 -5.36 15.30 2.40
C VAL A 151 -5.60 13.87 1.90
N MET A 152 -5.81 12.90 2.80
CA MET A 152 -6.06 11.51 2.48
C MET A 152 -7.39 11.33 1.75
N ALA A 153 -8.45 12.04 2.16
CA ALA A 153 -9.73 12.00 1.46
C ALA A 153 -9.58 12.44 0.00
N ILE A 154 -8.90 13.57 -0.25
CA ILE A 154 -8.59 14.04 -1.60
C ILE A 154 -7.74 13.01 -2.36
N HIS A 155 -6.72 12.46 -1.71
CA HIS A 155 -5.83 11.44 -2.30
C HIS A 155 -6.60 10.18 -2.73
N VAL A 156 -7.46 9.65 -1.86
CA VAL A 156 -8.28 8.46 -2.13
C VAL A 156 -9.24 8.72 -3.28
N LEU A 157 -9.96 9.86 -3.26
CA LEU A 157 -10.88 10.23 -4.35
C LEU A 157 -10.15 10.34 -5.69
N GLY A 158 -8.95 10.93 -5.71
CA GLY A 158 -8.10 11.03 -6.89
C GLY A 158 -7.61 9.67 -7.43
N HIS A 159 -7.58 8.63 -6.59
CA HIS A 159 -7.08 7.30 -6.93
C HIS A 159 -8.13 6.18 -6.94
N LEU A 160 -9.40 6.51 -6.71
CA LEU A 160 -10.44 5.50 -6.53
C LEU A 160 -10.63 4.64 -7.80
N LYS A 161 -10.67 5.27 -8.98
CA LYS A 161 -10.82 4.58 -10.27
C LYS A 161 -9.63 3.66 -10.58
N ASP A 162 -8.41 4.13 -10.32
CA ASP A 162 -7.19 3.34 -10.53
C ASP A 162 -7.14 2.13 -9.60
N THR A 163 -7.52 2.33 -8.33
CA THR A 163 -7.54 1.28 -7.32
C THR A 163 -8.60 0.22 -7.65
N ALA A 164 -9.83 0.64 -7.98
CA ALA A 164 -10.90 -0.26 -8.39
C ALA A 164 -10.55 -1.09 -9.64
N LYS A 165 -9.79 -0.50 -10.59
CA LYS A 165 -9.33 -1.18 -11.80
C LYS A 165 -8.19 -2.19 -11.55
N LEU A 166 -7.28 -1.88 -10.63
CA LEU A 166 -6.05 -2.66 -10.40
C LEU A 166 -6.21 -3.75 -9.33
N ALA A 167 -6.93 -3.47 -8.25
CA ALA A 167 -7.06 -4.38 -7.10
C ALA A 167 -7.58 -5.79 -7.43
N PRO A 168 -8.60 -5.98 -8.30
CA PRO A 168 -9.15 -7.32 -8.53
C PRO A 168 -8.30 -8.17 -9.50
N ARG A 169 -7.33 -7.58 -10.20
CA ARG A 169 -6.59 -8.27 -11.28
C ARG A 169 -5.75 -9.46 -10.83
N ASP A 170 -5.36 -9.52 -9.56
CA ASP A 170 -4.62 -10.68 -9.02
C ASP A 170 -5.55 -11.74 -8.39
N PHE A 171 -6.82 -11.42 -8.12
CA PHE A 171 -7.80 -12.37 -7.59
C PHE A 171 -8.56 -13.12 -8.69
N TYR A 172 -8.78 -12.52 -9.86
CA TYR A 172 -9.43 -13.20 -10.98
C TYR A 172 -8.52 -14.24 -11.65
N TRP A 173 -9.03 -15.47 -11.83
CA TRP A 173 -8.29 -16.58 -12.45
C TRP A 173 -7.77 -16.27 -13.86
N ARG A 174 -8.50 -15.47 -14.64
CA ARG A 174 -8.12 -15.05 -15.99
C ARG A 174 -6.95 -14.05 -16.01
N THR A 175 -6.83 -13.20 -14.99
CA THR A 175 -5.82 -12.12 -14.97
C THR A 175 -4.63 -12.42 -14.06
N ARG A 176 -4.75 -13.33 -13.09
CA ARG A 176 -3.63 -13.77 -12.23
C ARG A 176 -2.50 -14.45 -13.00
N ARG A 177 -2.82 -15.11 -14.13
CA ARG A 177 -1.83 -15.78 -15.00
C ARG A 177 -1.10 -14.83 -15.96
N GLN A 178 -1.57 -13.58 -16.07
CA GLN A 178 -0.97 -12.61 -17.00
C GLN A 178 0.39 -12.08 -16.53
N VAL A 179 0.69 -12.15 -15.22
CA VAL A 179 1.96 -11.70 -14.63
C VAL A 179 2.43 -12.73 -13.61
N THR A 180 3.62 -13.29 -13.85
CA THR A 180 4.29 -14.21 -12.93
C THR A 180 4.43 -13.60 -11.52
N GLY A 181 4.34 -14.43 -10.47
CA GLY A 181 4.52 -13.98 -9.08
C GLY A 181 3.27 -13.41 -8.38
N ALA A 182 2.06 -13.73 -8.87
CA ALA A 182 0.80 -13.35 -8.20
C ALA A 182 0.71 -13.90 -6.77
N SER A 183 1.14 -15.14 -6.55
CA SER A 183 1.18 -15.77 -5.22
C SER A 183 2.09 -15.00 -4.27
N LEU A 184 3.29 -14.60 -4.72
CA LEU A 184 4.22 -13.84 -3.88
C LEU A 184 3.62 -12.50 -3.44
N ARG A 185 2.95 -11.78 -4.35
CA ARG A 185 2.26 -10.52 -4.02
C ARG A 185 1.12 -10.71 -3.02
N GLN A 186 0.31 -11.76 -3.20
CA GLN A 186 -0.75 -12.11 -2.26
C GLN A 186 -0.18 -12.46 -0.89
N TRP A 187 0.89 -13.26 -0.83
CA TRP A 187 1.58 -13.58 0.41
C TRP A 187 2.23 -12.37 1.06
N THR A 188 2.76 -11.41 0.31
CA THR A 188 3.27 -10.14 0.89
C THR A 188 2.16 -9.37 1.60
N VAL A 189 0.97 -9.26 0.99
CA VAL A 189 -0.17 -8.58 1.59
C VAL A 189 -0.75 -9.38 2.76
N ALA A 190 -0.86 -10.70 2.64
CA ALA A 190 -1.34 -11.56 3.73
C ALA A 190 -0.37 -11.54 4.93
N ALA A 191 0.93 -11.63 4.68
CA ALA A 191 1.96 -11.57 5.71
C ALA A 191 1.99 -10.20 6.39
N SER A 192 1.78 -9.10 5.67
CA SER A 192 1.72 -7.78 6.31
C SER A 192 0.53 -7.66 7.26
N ILE A 193 -0.62 -8.23 6.91
CA ILE A 193 -1.76 -8.33 7.82
C ILE A 193 -1.45 -9.23 9.01
N GLY A 194 -0.87 -10.41 8.78
CA GLY A 194 -0.47 -11.33 9.86
C GLY A 194 0.51 -10.70 10.85
N ILE A 195 1.53 -9.98 10.36
CA ILE A 195 2.46 -9.21 11.18
C ILE A 195 1.71 -8.12 11.97
N GLY A 196 0.75 -7.44 11.32
CA GLY A 196 -0.07 -6.42 11.97
C GLY A 196 -0.90 -6.99 13.13
N VAL A 197 -1.49 -8.18 12.95
CA VAL A 197 -2.23 -8.88 13.99
C VAL A 197 -1.32 -9.31 15.15
N LEU A 198 -0.10 -9.78 14.86
CA LEU A 198 0.89 -10.11 15.89
C LEU A 198 1.30 -8.87 16.69
N LEU A 199 1.57 -7.74 16.02
CA LEU A 199 1.86 -6.46 16.67
C LEU A 199 0.70 -6.01 17.57
N ALA A 200 -0.54 -6.06 17.05
CA ALA A 200 -1.72 -5.70 17.82
C ALA A 200 -1.92 -6.59 19.06
N SER A 201 -1.67 -7.89 18.93
CA SER A 201 -1.74 -8.83 20.05
C SER A 201 -0.70 -8.53 21.12
N ALA A 202 0.50 -8.08 20.73
CA ALA A 202 1.55 -7.72 21.67
C ALA A 202 1.26 -6.43 22.47
N VAL A 203 0.48 -5.49 21.91
CA VAL A 203 0.15 -4.22 22.59
C VAL A 203 -1.18 -4.21 23.32
N VAL A 204 -2.05 -5.21 23.12
CA VAL A 204 -3.40 -5.18 23.68
C VAL A 204 -3.40 -5.11 25.22
N SER A 205 -2.39 -5.70 25.88
CA SER A 205 -2.21 -5.65 27.33
C SER A 205 -1.85 -4.25 27.84
N GLU A 206 -1.14 -3.45 27.04
CA GLU A 206 -0.75 -2.08 27.40
C GLU A 206 -1.95 -1.12 27.42
N VAL A 207 -3.00 -1.43 26.64
CA VAL A 207 -4.20 -0.59 26.54
C VAL A 207 -5.00 -0.59 27.85
N GLY A 208 -4.98 -1.69 28.61
CA GLY A 208 -5.68 -1.78 29.89
C GLY A 208 -5.26 -0.70 30.90
N VAL A 209 -4.01 -0.27 30.85
CA VAL A 209 -3.45 0.81 31.69
C VAL A 209 -4.12 2.17 31.42
N PHE A 210 -4.58 2.40 30.18
CA PHE A 210 -5.25 3.63 29.76
C PHE A 210 -6.74 3.63 30.06
N LEU A 211 -7.39 2.46 30.15
CA LEU A 211 -8.80 2.34 30.50
C LEU A 211 -9.03 2.43 32.02
N ALA A 212 -8.01 2.14 32.82
CA ALA A 212 -8.07 2.19 34.29
C ALA A 212 -7.84 3.60 34.89
N ARG A 213 -7.67 4.63 34.06
CA ARG A 213 -7.43 6.03 34.47
C ARG A 213 -8.49 6.95 33.88
#